data_AF-A0A560JGI6-F1
#
_entry.id   AF-A0A560JGI6-F1
#
_cell.length_a   1.000
_cell.length_b   1.000
_cell.length_c   1.000
_cell.angle_alpha   90.00
_cell.angle_beta   90.00
_cell.angle_gamma   90.00
#
_symmetry.space_group_name_H-M   'P 1'
#
loop_
_entity.id
_entity.type
_entity.pdbx_description
1 polymer ?
#
loop_
_entity_poly.entity_id
_entity_poly.type
_entity_poly.pdbx_seq_one_letter_code
_entity_poly.pdbx_strand_id
1 'polypeptide(L)'
;MIVWRAITAAILLVTGHALLAGEIPPDARRSGYSFMGPDTRAMQDDDTSNPGMLFVLDGEALWGRKIGEAGKACADCHGDAHSSMKGVAARYPAFDKVLAHPVTLDQRINLCRANHQRATPLPYESRDLLALSAYIAHQSRGVAITAGDDPQLRPFIDQGRDLFMQREGQLNLACTNCHDDNFDKRLAGAPITQAQPTGYPLYRLEWQTLGSIERRLRSCMSGVRAQAYDYGSPELVALELYLMSRARGLPMETPAVRP
;
A
#
# COMPACT_ATOMS: atom_id res chain seq x y z
N MET A 1 49.69 -18.23 61.16
CA MET A 1 48.32 -17.83 60.84
C MET A 1 48.37 -16.79 59.73
N ILE A 2 48.28 -17.21 58.47
CA ILE A 2 48.36 -16.32 57.29
C ILE A 2 46.96 -16.32 56.67
N VAL A 3 46.28 -15.18 56.76
CA VAL A 3 44.91 -15.00 56.28
C VAL A 3 44.99 -14.47 54.85
N TRP A 4 44.62 -15.30 53.88
CA TRP A 4 44.48 -14.91 52.48
C TRP A 4 43.11 -14.22 52.30
N ARG A 5 43.10 -12.91 52.05
CA ARG A 5 41.87 -12.19 51.68
C ARG A 5 41.65 -12.35 50.18
N ALA A 6 40.72 -13.21 49.79
CA ALA A 6 40.22 -13.28 48.43
C ALA A 6 39.28 -12.09 48.18
N ILE A 7 39.64 -11.22 47.23
CA ILE A 7 38.78 -10.15 46.73
C ILE A 7 38.01 -10.74 45.55
N THR A 8 36.75 -11.08 45.74
CA THR A 8 35.83 -11.43 44.66
C THR A 8 35.30 -10.16 44.01
N ALA A 9 35.81 -9.83 42.82
CA ALA A 9 35.24 -8.80 41.96
C ALA A 9 33.96 -9.36 41.32
N ALA A 10 32.80 -8.85 41.74
CA ALA A 10 31.53 -9.14 41.10
C ALA A 10 31.43 -8.37 39.78
N ILE A 11 31.58 -9.09 38.66
CA ILE A 11 31.30 -8.55 37.33
C ILE A 11 29.78 -8.52 37.16
N LEU A 12 29.20 -7.33 37.29
CA LEU A 12 27.83 -7.04 36.88
C LEU A 12 27.76 -7.01 35.35
N LEU A 13 27.40 -8.14 34.76
CA LEU A 13 26.97 -8.24 33.37
C LEU A 13 25.61 -7.55 33.24
N VAL A 14 25.63 -6.26 32.88
CA VAL A 14 24.44 -5.57 32.37
C VAL A 14 24.19 -6.11 30.96
N THR A 15 23.33 -7.12 30.84
CA THR A 15 22.78 -7.54 29.55
C THR A 15 21.77 -6.48 29.10
N GLY A 16 22.28 -5.40 28.51
CA GLY A 16 21.48 -4.47 27.74
C GLY A 16 20.88 -5.23 26.57
N HIS A 17 19.59 -5.55 26.65
CA HIS A 17 18.84 -5.96 25.48
C HIS A 17 18.82 -4.73 24.58
N ALA A 18 19.60 -4.73 23.51
CA ALA A 18 19.35 -3.85 22.40
C ALA A 18 17.91 -4.14 21.96
N LEU A 19 16.99 -3.24 22.29
CA LEU A 19 15.64 -3.25 21.75
C LEU A 19 15.80 -3.08 20.24
N LEU A 20 15.88 -4.19 19.51
CA LEU A 20 15.57 -4.17 18.09
C LEU A 20 14.15 -3.62 18.00
N ALA A 21 14.01 -2.43 17.41
CA ALA A 21 12.71 -1.85 17.13
C ALA A 21 11.93 -2.88 16.29
N GLY A 22 10.97 -3.54 16.94
CA GLY A 22 10.15 -4.56 16.31
C GLY A 22 9.09 -3.90 15.42
N GLU A 23 8.62 -4.64 14.42
CA GLU A 23 7.44 -4.25 13.65
C GLU A 23 6.27 -3.91 14.57
N ILE A 24 5.40 -2.98 14.14
CA ILE A 24 4.22 -2.59 14.92
C ILE A 24 3.31 -3.83 15.14
N PRO A 25 3.01 -4.18 16.41
CA PRO A 25 2.14 -5.30 16.75
C PRO A 25 0.77 -5.18 16.06
N PRO A 26 0.16 -6.29 15.60
CA PRO A 26 -1.11 -6.26 14.86
C PRO A 26 -2.24 -5.47 15.53
N ASP A 27 -2.36 -5.55 16.85
CA ASP A 27 -3.36 -4.84 17.67
C ASP A 27 -3.11 -3.33 17.80
N ALA A 28 -1.87 -2.89 17.58
CA ALA A 28 -1.48 -1.48 17.57
C ALA A 28 -1.53 -0.83 16.17
N ARG A 29 -1.90 -1.60 15.13
CA ARG A 29 -1.96 -1.12 13.75
C ARG A 29 -3.17 -0.21 13.54
N ARG A 30 -2.94 0.96 12.95
CA ARG A 30 -3.95 1.99 12.71
C ARG A 30 -3.84 2.50 11.27
N SER A 31 -5.00 2.68 10.65
CA SER A 31 -5.11 3.37 9.36
C SER A 31 -4.50 4.79 9.44
N GLY A 32 -3.99 5.28 8.31
CA GLY A 32 -3.66 6.70 8.14
C GLY A 32 -4.82 7.65 8.52
N TYR A 33 -6.07 7.18 8.46
CA TYR A 33 -7.25 7.93 8.87
C TYR A 33 -7.17 8.46 10.31
N SER A 34 -6.61 7.68 11.25
CA SER A 34 -6.54 8.08 12.66
C SER A 34 -5.59 9.25 12.92
N PHE A 35 -4.72 9.58 11.96
CA PHE A 35 -3.71 10.63 12.09
C PHE A 35 -4.16 11.98 11.50
N MET A 36 -5.34 12.04 10.87
CA MET A 36 -5.83 13.23 10.16
C MET A 36 -6.54 14.23 11.09
N GLY A 37 -6.73 15.46 10.61
CA GLY A 37 -7.63 16.43 11.26
C GLY A 37 -9.11 16.07 11.07
N PRO A 38 -10.02 16.65 11.87
CA PRO A 38 -11.46 16.38 11.78
C PRO A 38 -12.04 16.70 10.40
N ASP A 39 -11.63 17.80 9.77
CA ASP A 39 -12.17 18.22 8.47
C ASP A 39 -11.83 17.23 7.34
N THR A 40 -10.60 16.72 7.33
CA THR A 40 -10.18 15.70 6.34
C THR A 40 -10.88 14.36 6.59
N ARG A 41 -11.15 14.00 7.85
CA ARG A 41 -11.96 12.80 8.16
C ARG A 41 -13.39 12.97 7.66
N ALA A 42 -14.04 14.10 7.98
CA ALA A 42 -15.38 14.41 7.51
C ALA A 42 -15.49 14.36 5.97
N MET A 43 -14.47 14.85 5.26
CA MET A 43 -14.40 14.77 3.81
C MET A 43 -14.27 13.33 3.28
N GLN A 44 -13.55 12.44 3.97
CA GLN A 44 -13.48 11.04 3.57
C GLN A 44 -14.79 10.30 3.83
N ASP A 45 -15.45 10.60 4.96
CA ASP A 45 -16.60 9.86 5.48
C ASP A 45 -17.90 10.15 4.72
N ASP A 46 -17.92 11.21 3.90
CA ASP A 46 -19.03 11.58 3.04
C ASP A 46 -18.64 11.50 1.56
N ASP A 47 -19.23 10.55 0.82
CA ASP A 47 -18.95 10.34 -0.60
C ASP A 47 -19.28 11.57 -1.47
N THR A 48 -20.19 12.44 -1.04
CA THR A 48 -20.50 13.68 -1.78
C THR A 48 -19.41 14.74 -1.62
N SER A 49 -18.71 14.74 -0.48
CA SER A 49 -17.58 15.62 -0.18
C SER A 49 -16.24 15.02 -0.60
N ASN A 50 -16.15 13.70 -0.78
CA ASN A 50 -14.93 13.00 -1.15
C ASN A 50 -14.59 13.20 -2.65
N PRO A 51 -13.58 14.00 -3.01
CA PRO A 51 -13.24 14.27 -4.41
C PRO A 51 -12.74 13.03 -5.17
N GLY A 52 -12.31 11.99 -4.46
CA GLY A 52 -11.94 10.69 -5.05
C GLY A 52 -13.11 9.97 -5.69
N MET A 53 -14.35 10.26 -5.29
CA MET A 53 -15.55 9.62 -5.84
C MET A 53 -15.80 9.98 -7.30
N LEU A 54 -15.28 11.11 -7.80
CA LEU A 54 -15.31 11.41 -9.24
C LEU A 54 -14.57 10.36 -10.08
N PHE A 55 -13.47 9.81 -9.56
CA PHE A 55 -12.74 8.75 -10.25
C PHE A 55 -13.46 7.41 -10.16
N VAL A 56 -14.24 7.15 -9.10
CA VAL A 56 -15.09 5.96 -9.00
C VAL A 56 -16.16 6.00 -10.09
N LEU A 57 -16.80 7.16 -10.30
CA LEU A 57 -17.78 7.36 -11.38
C LEU A 57 -17.15 7.24 -12.78
N ASP A 58 -15.98 7.83 -12.99
CA ASP A 58 -15.24 7.66 -14.24
C ASP A 58 -14.89 6.18 -14.48
N GLY A 59 -14.47 5.47 -13.43
CA GLY A 59 -14.13 4.05 -13.48
C GLY A 59 -15.33 3.15 -13.79
N GLU A 60 -16.51 3.49 -13.26
CA GLU A 60 -17.78 2.83 -13.61
C GLU A 60 -18.11 2.99 -15.10
N ALA A 61 -17.96 4.21 -15.64
CA ALA A 61 -18.16 4.46 -17.05
C ALA A 61 -17.17 3.67 -17.93
N LEU A 62 -15.90 3.58 -17.51
CA LEU A 62 -14.88 2.78 -18.18
C LEU A 62 -15.15 1.28 -18.10
N TRP A 63 -15.69 0.79 -16.99
CA TRP A 63 -16.04 -0.61 -16.78
C TRP A 63 -17.02 -1.14 -17.83
N GLY A 64 -18.02 -0.32 -18.17
CA GLY A 64 -19.04 -0.61 -19.20
C GLY A 64 -18.60 -0.30 -20.64
N ARG A 65 -17.44 0.34 -20.85
CA ARG A 65 -17.00 0.78 -22.17
C ARG A 65 -16.33 -0.35 -22.96
N LYS A 66 -16.86 -0.64 -24.15
CA LYS A 66 -16.23 -1.54 -25.12
C LYS A 66 -15.01 -0.88 -25.76
N ILE A 67 -13.90 -1.61 -25.80
CA ILE A 67 -12.61 -1.12 -26.32
C ILE A 67 -11.83 -2.22 -27.03
N GLY A 68 -10.74 -1.81 -27.68
CA GLY A 68 -9.78 -2.68 -28.34
C GLY A 68 -10.38 -3.44 -29.52
N GLU A 69 -9.56 -4.25 -30.16
CA GLU A 69 -9.99 -5.03 -31.33
C GLU A 69 -11.03 -6.10 -30.97
N ALA A 70 -11.05 -6.55 -29.70
CA ALA A 70 -12.04 -7.52 -29.24
C ALA A 70 -13.44 -6.89 -29.07
N GLY A 71 -13.54 -5.56 -28.99
CA GLY A 71 -14.81 -4.85 -28.80
C GLY A 71 -15.53 -5.24 -27.50
N LYS A 72 -14.76 -5.52 -26.43
CA LYS A 72 -15.28 -6.00 -25.14
C LYS A 72 -15.13 -4.95 -24.04
N ALA A 73 -16.14 -4.85 -23.19
CA ALA A 73 -16.09 -4.13 -21.93
C ALA A 73 -15.63 -5.05 -20.79
N CYS A 74 -15.21 -4.49 -19.66
CA CYS A 74 -14.91 -5.29 -18.46
C CYS A 74 -16.17 -6.04 -17.98
N ALA A 75 -17.31 -5.35 -18.03
CA ALA A 75 -18.62 -5.89 -17.70
C ALA A 75 -19.04 -7.10 -18.56
N ASP A 76 -18.56 -7.24 -19.80
CA ASP A 76 -18.91 -8.36 -20.67
C ASP A 76 -18.35 -9.71 -20.14
N CYS A 77 -17.28 -9.67 -19.34
CA CYS A 77 -16.65 -10.87 -18.74
C CYS A 77 -16.90 -10.98 -17.24
N HIS A 78 -16.90 -9.84 -16.54
CA HIS A 78 -16.98 -9.78 -15.08
C HIS A 78 -18.37 -9.41 -14.56
N GLY A 79 -19.31 -9.03 -15.43
CA GLY A 79 -20.67 -8.64 -15.03
C GLY A 79 -20.70 -7.32 -14.24
N ASP A 80 -21.68 -7.23 -13.34
CA ASP A 80 -21.84 -6.10 -12.42
C ASP A 80 -20.74 -6.11 -11.34
N ALA A 81 -19.93 -5.04 -11.31
CA ALA A 81 -18.80 -4.96 -10.39
C ALA A 81 -19.23 -4.86 -8.91
N HIS A 82 -20.41 -4.31 -8.61
CA HIS A 82 -20.88 -4.20 -7.22
C HIS A 82 -21.01 -5.57 -6.55
N SER A 83 -21.35 -6.61 -7.32
CA SER A 83 -21.40 -7.98 -6.85
C SER A 83 -20.11 -8.74 -7.13
N SER A 84 -19.58 -8.65 -8.35
CA SER A 84 -18.48 -9.51 -8.79
C SER A 84 -17.10 -9.08 -8.27
N MET A 85 -16.88 -7.79 -8.02
CA MET A 85 -15.60 -7.25 -7.56
C MET A 85 -15.52 -7.07 -6.04
N LYS A 86 -16.57 -7.41 -5.30
CA LYS A 86 -16.59 -7.33 -3.84
C LYS A 86 -15.47 -8.16 -3.22
N GLY A 87 -14.62 -7.53 -2.41
CA GLY A 87 -13.47 -8.15 -1.75
C GLY A 87 -12.33 -8.56 -2.69
N VAL A 88 -12.38 -8.21 -3.98
CA VAL A 88 -11.28 -8.50 -4.92
C VAL A 88 -10.05 -7.69 -4.54
N ALA A 89 -10.17 -6.37 -4.40
CA ALA A 89 -9.03 -5.50 -4.12
C ALA A 89 -8.37 -5.78 -2.77
N ALA A 90 -9.13 -6.26 -1.78
CA ALA A 90 -8.61 -6.62 -0.45
C ALA A 90 -7.58 -7.78 -0.47
N ARG A 91 -7.49 -8.52 -1.59
CA ARG A 91 -6.57 -9.64 -1.79
C ARG A 91 -5.34 -9.29 -2.64
N TYR A 92 -5.27 -8.07 -3.20
CA TYR A 92 -4.17 -7.65 -4.05
C TYR A 92 -3.07 -6.91 -3.26
N PRO A 93 -1.80 -6.98 -3.69
CA PRO A 93 -1.25 -7.78 -4.79
C PRO A 93 -1.42 -9.31 -4.64
N ALA A 94 -1.59 -10.01 -5.76
CA ALA A 94 -1.88 -11.45 -5.79
C ALA A 94 -0.98 -12.20 -6.78
N PHE A 95 -0.69 -13.48 -6.51
CA PHE A 95 0.21 -14.28 -7.35
C PHE A 95 -0.42 -14.55 -8.73
N ASP A 96 0.27 -14.19 -9.81
CA ASP A 96 -0.12 -14.57 -11.16
C ASP A 96 0.58 -15.87 -11.57
N LYS A 97 -0.21 -16.89 -11.92
CA LYS A 97 0.32 -18.22 -12.24
C LYS A 97 1.09 -18.27 -13.56
N VAL A 98 0.74 -17.41 -14.53
CA VAL A 98 1.36 -17.39 -15.85
C VAL A 98 2.70 -16.69 -15.78
N LEU A 99 2.75 -15.56 -15.06
CA LEU A 99 3.96 -14.79 -14.88
C LEU A 99 4.86 -15.31 -13.74
N ALA A 100 4.33 -16.19 -12.90
CA ALA A 100 5.01 -16.78 -11.74
C ALA A 100 5.55 -15.75 -10.73
N HIS A 101 4.87 -14.60 -10.61
CA HIS A 101 5.18 -13.55 -9.64
C HIS A 101 3.90 -12.79 -9.23
N PRO A 102 3.90 -12.06 -8.10
CA PRO A 102 2.77 -11.20 -7.73
C PRO A 102 2.53 -10.12 -8.77
N VAL A 103 1.26 -9.72 -8.89
CA VAL A 103 0.85 -8.56 -9.67
C VAL A 103 -0.08 -7.67 -8.84
N THR A 104 0.07 -6.36 -9.00
CA THR A 104 -0.81 -5.34 -8.39
C THR A 104 -2.19 -5.33 -9.05
N LEU A 105 -3.14 -4.60 -8.46
CA LEU A 105 -4.47 -4.44 -9.08
C LEU A 105 -4.37 -3.73 -10.44
N ASP A 106 -3.54 -2.69 -10.52
CA ASP A 106 -3.26 -1.94 -11.76
C ASP A 106 -2.66 -2.84 -12.84
N GLN A 107 -1.70 -3.69 -12.47
CA GLN A 107 -1.12 -4.68 -13.38
C GLN A 107 -2.17 -5.70 -13.82
N ARG A 108 -3.04 -6.18 -12.93
CA ARG A 108 -4.13 -7.09 -13.29
C ARG A 108 -5.07 -6.46 -14.31
N ILE A 109 -5.46 -5.20 -14.11
CA ILE A 109 -6.31 -4.45 -15.06
C ILE A 109 -5.63 -4.40 -16.43
N ASN A 110 -4.35 -4.04 -16.48
CA ASN A 110 -3.58 -3.96 -17.72
C ASN A 110 -3.37 -5.33 -18.39
N LEU A 111 -3.18 -6.40 -17.62
CA LEU A 111 -3.12 -7.77 -18.16
C LEU A 111 -4.45 -8.17 -18.80
N CYS A 112 -5.59 -7.89 -18.15
CA CYS A 112 -6.90 -8.16 -18.73
C CYS A 112 -7.13 -7.33 -20.01
N ARG A 113 -6.73 -6.07 -19.98
CA ARG A 113 -6.87 -5.14 -21.12
C ARG A 113 -6.06 -5.60 -22.33
N ALA A 114 -4.80 -5.97 -22.14
CA ALA A 114 -3.93 -6.46 -23.20
C ALA A 114 -4.41 -7.82 -23.75
N ASN A 115 -4.67 -8.78 -22.85
CA ASN A 115 -4.90 -10.17 -23.24
C ASN A 115 -6.33 -10.47 -23.71
N HIS A 116 -7.33 -9.78 -23.16
CA HIS A 116 -8.74 -10.10 -23.40
C HIS A 116 -9.46 -9.01 -24.20
N GLN A 117 -9.16 -7.73 -23.94
CA GLN A 117 -9.74 -6.64 -24.71
C GLN A 117 -8.93 -6.31 -25.98
N ARG A 118 -7.67 -6.79 -26.06
CA ARG A 118 -6.72 -6.44 -27.14
C ARG A 118 -6.62 -4.93 -27.33
N ALA A 119 -6.43 -4.23 -26.21
CA ALA A 119 -6.25 -2.80 -26.16
C ALA A 119 -4.89 -2.46 -25.54
N THR A 120 -4.29 -1.35 -25.95
CA THR A 120 -3.04 -0.83 -25.36
C THR A 120 -3.20 -0.69 -23.85
N PRO A 121 -2.25 -1.19 -23.03
CA PRO A 121 -2.24 -0.96 -21.59
C PRO A 121 -2.39 0.53 -21.26
N LEU A 122 -3.10 0.82 -20.19
CA LEU A 122 -3.20 2.18 -19.67
C LEU A 122 -1.88 2.53 -18.97
N PRO A 123 -1.31 3.74 -19.21
CA PRO A 123 -0.11 4.16 -18.52
C PRO A 123 -0.32 4.18 -17.00
N TYR A 124 0.73 3.83 -16.24
CA TYR A 124 0.73 4.01 -14.78
C TYR A 124 0.47 5.48 -14.42
N GLU A 125 -0.26 5.70 -13.33
CA GLU A 125 -0.76 7.02 -12.89
C GLU A 125 -1.65 7.76 -13.91
N SER A 126 -2.06 7.13 -15.01
CA SER A 126 -3.06 7.73 -15.90
C SER A 126 -4.42 7.79 -15.19
N ARG A 127 -5.19 8.83 -15.53
CA ARG A 127 -6.55 9.02 -14.98
C ARG A 127 -7.40 7.77 -15.16
N ASP A 128 -7.38 7.16 -16.34
CA ASP A 128 -8.20 5.99 -16.66
C ASP A 128 -7.80 4.75 -15.84
N LEU A 129 -6.51 4.52 -15.62
CA LEU A 129 -6.07 3.39 -14.80
C LEU A 129 -6.46 3.59 -13.34
N LEU A 130 -6.18 4.78 -12.79
CA LEU A 130 -6.55 5.13 -11.42
C LEU A 130 -8.08 5.10 -11.21
N ALA A 131 -8.86 5.49 -12.21
CA ALA A 131 -10.32 5.44 -12.17
C ALA A 131 -10.84 4.00 -12.13
N LEU A 132 -10.36 3.12 -13.01
CA LEU A 132 -10.72 1.69 -12.98
C LEU A 132 -10.30 1.03 -11.65
N SER A 133 -9.09 1.31 -11.17
CA SER A 133 -8.60 0.79 -9.89
C SER A 133 -9.42 1.30 -8.71
N ALA A 134 -9.77 2.60 -8.70
CA ALA A 134 -10.63 3.18 -7.68
C ALA A 134 -12.03 2.56 -7.69
N TYR A 135 -12.65 2.38 -8.86
CA TYR A 135 -13.95 1.75 -8.98
C TYR A 135 -13.95 0.31 -8.48
N ILE A 136 -12.97 -0.51 -8.90
CA ILE A 136 -12.86 -1.91 -8.45
C ILE A 136 -12.57 -1.99 -6.94
N ALA A 137 -11.66 -1.16 -6.43
CA ALA A 137 -11.29 -1.16 -5.02
C ALA A 137 -12.40 -0.62 -4.11
N HIS A 138 -13.21 0.33 -4.59
CA HIS A 138 -14.37 0.84 -3.88
C HIS A 138 -15.39 -0.27 -3.56
N GLN A 139 -15.54 -1.28 -4.43
CA GLN A 139 -16.40 -2.44 -4.15
C GLN A 139 -15.92 -3.30 -2.98
N SER A 140 -14.68 -3.09 -2.54
CA SER A 140 -14.11 -3.75 -1.36
C SER A 140 -14.09 -2.86 -0.12
N ARG A 141 -14.62 -1.63 -0.16
CA ARG A 141 -14.62 -0.72 1.00
C ARG A 141 -15.29 -1.39 2.21
N GLY A 142 -14.63 -1.31 3.37
CA GLY A 142 -15.05 -1.95 4.62
C GLY A 142 -14.69 -3.44 4.73
N VAL A 143 -14.27 -4.10 3.65
CA VAL A 143 -13.79 -5.49 3.69
C VAL A 143 -12.38 -5.53 4.27
N ALA A 144 -12.12 -6.51 5.14
CA ALA A 144 -10.80 -6.71 5.73
C ALA A 144 -9.74 -7.10 4.67
N ILE A 145 -8.57 -6.49 4.76
CA ILE A 145 -7.41 -6.84 3.91
C ILE A 145 -6.91 -8.24 4.24
N THR A 146 -6.67 -9.03 3.20
CA THR A 146 -6.23 -10.45 3.26
C THR A 146 -5.04 -10.74 2.32
N ALA A 147 -4.47 -9.71 1.70
CA ALA A 147 -3.28 -9.86 0.87
C ALA A 147 -2.13 -10.50 1.65
N GLY A 148 -1.43 -11.45 1.02
CA GLY A 148 -0.33 -12.20 1.62
C GLY A 148 -0.70 -13.53 2.28
N ASP A 149 -1.97 -13.94 2.28
CA ASP A 149 -2.40 -15.25 2.79
C ASP A 149 -1.94 -16.43 1.91
N ASP A 150 -1.64 -16.20 0.62
CA ASP A 150 -1.13 -17.22 -0.29
C ASP A 150 0.34 -17.58 0.02
N PRO A 151 0.68 -18.84 0.33
CA PRO A 151 2.06 -19.26 0.59
C PRO A 151 3.04 -18.94 -0.53
N GLN A 152 2.59 -18.89 -1.80
CA GLN A 152 3.43 -18.55 -2.95
C GLN A 152 3.93 -17.10 -2.90
N LEU A 153 3.24 -16.23 -2.16
CA LEU A 153 3.63 -14.83 -1.97
C LEU A 153 4.76 -14.67 -0.94
N ARG A 154 5.07 -15.69 -0.14
CA ARG A 154 5.99 -15.57 0.99
C ARG A 154 7.36 -15.00 0.61
N PRO A 155 8.05 -15.48 -0.45
CA PRO A 155 9.35 -14.93 -0.83
C PRO A 155 9.29 -13.44 -1.21
N PHE A 156 8.19 -13.01 -1.83
CA PHE A 156 7.99 -11.62 -2.26
C PHE A 156 7.59 -10.71 -1.08
N ILE A 157 6.86 -11.24 -0.10
CA ILE A 157 6.61 -10.54 1.17
C ILE A 157 7.93 -10.32 1.92
N ASP A 158 8.77 -11.35 2.02
CA ASP A 158 10.08 -11.23 2.67
C ASP A 158 10.98 -10.22 1.91
N GLN A 159 10.99 -10.23 0.58
CA GLN A 159 11.66 -9.19 -0.22
C GLN A 159 11.13 -7.77 0.07
N GLY A 160 9.81 -7.58 0.09
CA GLY A 160 9.21 -6.29 0.39
C GLY A 160 9.51 -5.81 1.81
N ARG A 161 9.57 -6.73 2.77
CA ARG A 161 10.00 -6.43 4.15
C ARG A 161 11.45 -5.95 4.18
N ASP A 162 12.35 -6.65 3.49
CA ASP A 162 13.77 -6.30 3.45
C ASP A 162 13.97 -4.91 2.83
N LEU A 163 13.26 -4.60 1.74
CA LEU A 163 13.23 -3.25 1.13
C LEU A 163 12.70 -2.19 2.10
N PHE A 164 11.63 -2.49 2.85
CA PHE A 164 11.06 -1.55 3.84
C PHE A 164 12.04 -1.24 4.99
N MET A 165 12.92 -2.19 5.32
CA MET A 165 13.96 -2.06 6.35
C MET A 165 15.28 -1.49 5.81
N GLN A 166 15.47 -1.50 4.50
CA GLN A 166 16.69 -1.03 3.84
C GLN A 166 16.82 0.50 3.95
N ARG A 167 18.00 0.95 4.37
CA ARG A 167 18.33 2.39 4.34
C ARG A 167 18.74 2.78 2.94
N GLU A 168 18.18 3.89 2.44
CA GLU A 168 18.41 4.34 1.08
C GLU A 168 18.64 5.85 0.98
N GLY A 169 19.14 6.24 -0.18
CA GLY A 169 19.33 7.64 -0.58
C GLY A 169 20.44 8.36 0.18
N GLN A 170 20.64 9.62 -0.18
CA GLN A 170 21.67 10.46 0.46
C GLN A 170 21.42 10.65 1.97
N LEU A 171 20.16 10.55 2.40
CA LEU A 171 19.80 10.70 3.81
C LEU A 171 19.98 9.42 4.63
N ASN A 172 20.25 8.28 3.99
CA ASN A 172 20.50 6.98 4.63
C ASN A 172 19.37 6.58 5.61
N LEU A 173 18.12 6.70 5.16
CA LEU A 173 16.92 6.41 5.95
C LEU A 173 16.15 5.25 5.34
N ALA A 174 15.58 4.39 6.20
CA ALA A 174 14.64 3.33 5.84
C ALA A 174 13.20 3.75 6.11
N CYS A 175 12.21 3.03 5.56
CA CYS A 175 10.79 3.29 5.83
C CYS A 175 10.48 3.13 7.33
N THR A 176 11.08 2.13 7.99
CA THR A 176 10.98 1.87 9.44
C THR A 176 11.39 3.07 10.28
N ASN A 177 12.42 3.83 9.85
CA ASN A 177 12.90 4.98 10.62
C ASN A 177 11.85 6.09 10.77
N CYS A 178 10.86 6.16 9.87
CA CYS A 178 9.73 7.05 10.06
C CYS A 178 8.50 6.29 10.55
N HIS A 179 8.10 5.24 9.85
CA HIS A 179 6.78 4.63 9.98
C HIS A 179 6.66 3.57 11.08
N ASP A 180 7.77 3.17 11.70
CA ASP A 180 7.82 2.23 12.84
C ASP A 180 8.40 2.92 14.07
N ASP A 181 9.58 3.53 13.91
CA ASP A 181 10.31 4.14 15.03
C ASP A 181 9.70 5.49 15.49
N ASN A 182 8.97 6.17 14.59
CA ASN A 182 8.57 7.56 14.75
C ASN A 182 7.12 7.85 14.32
N PHE A 183 6.27 6.83 14.17
CA PHE A 183 4.83 7.07 13.98
C PHE A 183 4.27 7.83 15.20
N ASP A 184 3.17 8.59 15.02
CA ASP A 184 2.63 9.60 15.96
C ASP A 184 3.49 10.87 16.15
N LYS A 185 4.75 10.88 15.71
CA LYS A 185 5.52 12.13 15.62
C LYS A 185 5.14 12.92 14.37
N ARG A 186 5.83 14.03 14.15
CA ARG A 186 5.63 14.90 12.98
C ARG A 186 6.92 15.07 12.21
N LEU A 187 6.80 15.09 10.89
CA LEU A 187 7.84 15.59 9.99
C LEU A 187 7.39 16.97 9.50
N ALA A 188 7.95 18.01 10.12
CA ALA A 188 7.46 19.38 9.97
C ALA A 188 5.95 19.46 10.22
N GLY A 189 5.18 19.95 9.25
CA GLY A 189 3.74 20.10 9.34
C GLY A 189 2.95 18.79 9.21
N ALA A 190 3.55 17.67 8.82
CA ALA A 190 2.83 16.43 8.51
C ALA A 190 2.93 15.38 9.63
N PRO A 191 1.84 14.71 10.03
CA PRO A 191 1.91 13.57 10.94
C PRO A 191 2.59 12.38 10.25
N ILE A 192 3.42 11.66 11.00
CA ILE A 192 4.03 10.41 10.54
C ILE A 192 3.08 9.27 10.88
N THR A 193 2.51 8.65 9.85
CA THR A 193 1.59 7.49 9.98
C THR A 193 2.36 6.17 10.02
N GLN A 194 1.66 5.04 10.17
CA GLN A 194 2.26 3.70 10.17
C GLN A 194 2.44 3.09 8.76
N ALA A 195 2.38 3.91 7.71
CA ALA A 195 2.45 3.50 6.30
C ALA A 195 1.42 2.43 5.87
N GLN A 196 0.24 2.41 6.49
CA GLN A 196 -0.83 1.48 6.08
C GLN A 196 -1.43 1.88 4.72
N PRO A 197 -1.48 0.97 3.72
CA PRO A 197 -1.99 1.25 2.37
C PRO A 197 -3.52 1.13 2.24
N THR A 198 -4.29 1.13 3.33
CA THR A 198 -5.72 0.77 3.37
C THR A 198 -6.62 1.53 2.40
N GLY A 199 -6.23 2.74 2.00
CA GLY A 199 -7.06 3.64 1.22
C GLY A 199 -6.71 3.77 -0.26
N TYR A 200 -5.68 3.07 -0.76
CA TYR A 200 -5.18 3.26 -2.13
C TYR A 200 -6.04 2.58 -3.21
N PRO A 201 -6.13 3.15 -4.43
CA PRO A 201 -5.71 4.52 -4.78
C PRO A 201 -6.48 5.59 -3.99
N LEU A 202 -5.78 6.61 -3.52
CA LEU A 202 -6.36 7.63 -2.64
C LEU A 202 -6.24 9.02 -3.22
N TYR A 203 -7.16 9.90 -2.84
CA TYR A 203 -7.09 11.31 -3.17
C TYR A 203 -6.22 12.02 -2.15
N ARG A 204 -5.22 12.76 -2.64
CA ARG A 204 -4.33 13.51 -1.77
C ARG A 204 -4.52 15.00 -1.99
N LEU A 205 -4.79 15.73 -0.92
CA LEU A 205 -5.03 17.18 -0.98
C LEU A 205 -3.80 17.91 -1.55
N GLU A 206 -2.58 17.48 -1.22
CA GLU A 206 -1.38 18.01 -1.86
C GLU A 206 -1.33 17.78 -3.38
N TRP A 207 -1.82 16.63 -3.86
CA TRP A 207 -1.74 16.27 -5.28
C TRP A 207 -2.89 16.82 -6.11
N GLN A 208 -4.03 17.12 -5.48
CA GLN A 208 -5.27 17.51 -6.16
C GLN A 208 -5.72 16.46 -7.22
N THR A 209 -5.43 15.18 -6.95
CA THR A 209 -5.81 14.03 -7.78
C THR A 209 -5.70 12.73 -6.97
N LEU A 210 -6.29 11.64 -7.47
CA LEU A 210 -5.91 10.30 -7.05
C LEU A 210 -4.45 9.99 -7.38
N GLY A 211 -3.85 9.09 -6.61
CA GLY A 211 -2.59 8.42 -6.93
C GLY A 211 -2.53 7.01 -6.36
N SER A 212 -1.71 6.15 -6.97
CA SER A 212 -1.46 4.80 -6.47
C SER A 212 -0.54 4.79 -5.23
N ILE A 213 -0.42 3.61 -4.61
CA ILE A 213 0.59 3.37 -3.57
C ILE A 213 2.01 3.46 -4.15
N GLU A 214 2.24 3.03 -5.39
CA GLU A 214 3.54 3.15 -6.06
C GLU A 214 3.96 4.62 -6.20
N ARG A 215 3.03 5.53 -6.54
CA ARG A 215 3.31 6.97 -6.56
C ARG A 215 3.74 7.48 -5.19
N ARG A 216 3.11 6.99 -4.12
CA ARG A 216 3.52 7.32 -2.75
C ARG A 216 4.91 6.81 -2.43
N LEU A 217 5.20 5.53 -2.71
CA LEU A 217 6.50 4.91 -2.48
C LEU A 217 7.62 5.66 -3.21
N ARG A 218 7.41 5.98 -4.49
CA ARG A 218 8.35 6.81 -5.27
C ARG A 218 8.54 8.21 -4.70
N SER A 219 7.48 8.83 -4.17
CA SER A 219 7.57 10.13 -3.48
C SER A 219 8.38 10.02 -2.18
N CYS A 220 8.23 8.92 -1.43
CA CYS A 220 9.04 8.64 -0.25
C CYS A 220 10.52 8.47 -0.58
N MET A 221 10.85 7.67 -1.61
CA MET A 221 12.23 7.50 -2.12
C MET A 221 12.84 8.83 -2.51
N SER A 222 12.09 9.65 -3.25
CA SER A 222 12.52 11.01 -3.61
C SER A 222 12.77 11.88 -2.37
N GLY A 223 11.93 11.77 -1.34
CA GLY A 223 12.06 12.49 -0.07
C GLY A 223 13.34 12.15 0.71
N VAL A 224 13.83 10.91 0.62
CA VAL A 224 15.11 10.49 1.21
C VAL A 224 16.30 10.65 0.26
N ARG A 225 16.08 11.24 -0.93
CA ARG A 225 17.06 11.43 -2.00
C ARG A 225 17.62 10.10 -2.52
N ALA A 226 16.75 9.09 -2.66
CA ALA A 226 17.03 7.84 -3.34
C ALA A 226 16.54 7.89 -4.80
N GLN A 227 17.10 7.04 -5.66
CA GLN A 227 16.57 6.82 -7.00
C GLN A 227 15.27 6.02 -6.88
N ALA A 228 14.18 6.58 -7.38
CA ALA A 228 12.89 5.88 -7.40
C ALA A 228 12.89 4.76 -8.45
N TYR A 229 12.39 3.57 -8.07
CA TYR A 229 12.13 2.47 -9.00
C TYR A 229 11.01 2.81 -9.97
N ASP A 230 11.04 2.26 -11.18
CA ASP A 230 9.98 2.42 -12.18
C ASP A 230 8.63 1.86 -11.73
N TYR A 231 7.55 2.46 -12.22
CA TYR A 231 6.20 1.95 -11.95
C TYR A 231 6.04 0.51 -12.47
N GLY A 232 5.39 -0.34 -11.67
CA GLY A 232 5.20 -1.76 -11.94
C GLY A 232 6.47 -2.60 -11.81
N SER A 233 7.58 -2.04 -11.31
CA SER A 233 8.80 -2.80 -11.04
C SER A 233 8.57 -3.87 -9.96
N PRO A 234 9.30 -5.00 -10.00
CA PRO A 234 9.21 -6.04 -8.97
C PRO A 234 9.42 -5.50 -7.55
N GLU A 235 10.28 -4.50 -7.38
CA GLU A 235 10.57 -3.86 -6.09
C GLU A 235 9.36 -3.10 -5.53
N LEU A 236 8.65 -2.33 -6.36
CA LEU A 236 7.44 -1.64 -5.93
C LEU A 236 6.29 -2.61 -5.68
N VAL A 237 6.15 -3.66 -6.50
CA VAL A 237 5.15 -4.72 -6.27
C VAL A 237 5.40 -5.45 -4.95
N ALA A 238 6.66 -5.77 -4.65
CA ALA A 238 7.04 -6.42 -3.38
C ALA A 238 6.78 -5.50 -2.18
N LEU A 239 7.13 -4.21 -2.27
CA LEU A 239 6.83 -3.22 -1.23
C LEU A 239 5.32 -3.04 -1.01
N GLU A 240 4.53 -2.93 -2.07
CA GLU A 240 3.07 -2.87 -1.98
C GLU A 240 2.50 -4.13 -1.31
N LEU A 241 2.96 -5.30 -1.73
CA LEU A 241 2.54 -6.59 -1.16
C LEU A 241 2.87 -6.69 0.34
N TYR A 242 4.08 -6.29 0.73
CA TYR A 242 4.48 -6.27 2.13
C TYR A 242 3.62 -5.29 2.94
N LEU A 243 3.37 -4.09 2.42
CA LEU A 243 2.51 -3.10 3.08
C LEU A 243 1.06 -3.59 3.23
N MET A 244 0.51 -4.27 2.21
CA MET A 244 -0.83 -4.85 2.28
C MET A 244 -0.90 -6.02 3.27
N SER A 245 0.13 -6.88 3.32
CA SER A 245 0.28 -7.93 4.33
C SER A 245 0.39 -7.35 5.75
N ARG A 246 1.13 -6.25 5.91
CA ARG A 246 1.21 -5.49 7.16
C ARG A 246 -0.14 -4.88 7.55
N ALA A 247 -1.00 -4.51 6.60
CA ALA A 247 -2.34 -4.01 6.86
C ALA A 247 -3.41 -5.09 7.06
N ARG A 248 -3.04 -6.37 7.04
CA ARG A 248 -3.99 -7.48 7.17
C ARG A 248 -4.92 -7.31 8.37
N GLY A 249 -6.22 -7.46 8.13
CA GLY A 249 -7.29 -7.27 9.10
C GLY A 249 -7.83 -5.84 9.20
N LEU A 250 -7.10 -4.82 8.73
CA LEU A 250 -7.65 -3.47 8.60
C LEU A 250 -8.66 -3.42 7.43
N PRO A 251 -9.70 -2.57 7.51
CA PRO A 251 -10.65 -2.42 6.43
C PRO A 251 -10.03 -1.65 5.24
N MET A 252 -10.41 -2.03 4.03
CA MET A 252 -10.20 -1.20 2.84
C MET A 252 -11.01 0.09 2.95
N GLU A 253 -10.42 1.21 2.55
CA GLU A 253 -10.99 2.56 2.67
C GLU A 253 -11.13 3.29 1.31
N THR A 254 -10.78 2.62 0.22
CA THR A 254 -10.63 3.25 -1.10
C THR A 254 -11.93 3.84 -1.67
N PRO A 255 -11.87 4.99 -2.39
CA PRO A 255 -10.76 5.95 -2.35
C PRO A 255 -10.76 6.74 -1.03
N ALA A 256 -9.65 6.67 -0.31
CA ALA A 256 -9.45 7.49 0.88
C ALA A 256 -9.13 8.94 0.53
N VAL A 257 -9.28 9.85 1.50
CA VAL A 257 -8.77 11.22 1.43
C VAL A 257 -7.60 11.34 2.40
N ARG A 258 -6.47 11.90 1.96
CA ARG A 258 -5.29 12.17 2.80
C ARG A 258 -4.75 13.58 2.55
N PRO A 259 -4.06 14.20 3.54
CA PRO A 259 -3.35 15.46 3.35
C PRO A 259 -2.25 15.38 2.27
#